data_AF-A0A951CJ55-F1
#
_entry.id   AF-A0A951CJ55-F1
#
_cell.length_a   1.000
_cell.length_b   1.000
_cell.length_c   1.000
_cell.angle_alpha   90.00
_cell.angle_beta   90.00
_cell.angle_gamma   90.00
#
_symmetry.space_group_name_H-M   'P 1'
#
loop_
_entity.id
_entity.type
_entity.pdbx_description
1 polymer ?
#
loop_
_entity_poly.entity_id
_entity_poly.type
_entity_poly.pdbx_seq_one_letter_code
_entity_poly.pdbx_strand_id
1 'polypeptide(L)'
;VLWPENPNNAAEVLLAWFKKKYARENLAVVITDSRSQPLRQGVTGFAIGWAGFSPLHDGRNRKDLLGAFSGGSQVNVADSIAAAAVLVMGEANEQTPIVRLRGVPYVTDPHLAQSKNFARDNDLGVDMEKDIFAPFLRSVPWKEGWKKKRVR
;
A
#
# COMPACT_ATOMS: atom_id res chain seq x y z
N VAL A 1 8.86 -15.21 -7.85
CA VAL A 1 9.38 -13.91 -8.36
C VAL A 1 9.76 -13.08 -7.16
N LEU A 2 10.85 -12.30 -7.21
CA LEU A 2 11.25 -11.42 -6.09
C LEU A 2 10.59 -10.04 -6.27
N TRP A 3 10.37 -9.33 -5.17
CA TRP A 3 9.98 -7.93 -5.22
C TRP A 3 11.10 -7.06 -5.81
N PRO A 4 10.74 -5.88 -6.37
CA PRO A 4 11.71 -4.83 -6.62
C PRO A 4 12.48 -4.49 -5.35
N GLU A 5 13.75 -4.11 -5.49
CA GLU A 5 14.60 -3.72 -4.35
C GLU A 5 14.04 -2.50 -3.61
N ASN A 6 13.50 -1.52 -4.35
CA ASN A 6 12.69 -0.44 -3.80
C ASN A 6 11.37 -0.33 -4.60
N PRO A 7 10.26 -0.90 -4.09
CA PRO A 7 8.96 -0.86 -4.75
C PRO A 7 8.38 0.56 -4.89
N ASN A 8 8.63 1.46 -3.94
CA ASN A 8 8.13 2.85 -4.02
C ASN A 8 8.82 3.60 -5.16
N ASN A 9 10.15 3.49 -5.27
CA ASN A 9 10.88 4.05 -6.40
C ASN A 9 10.42 3.45 -7.75
N ALA A 10 10.13 2.14 -7.79
CA ALA A 10 9.56 1.51 -8.98
C ALA A 10 8.18 2.12 -9.33
N ALA A 11 7.33 2.38 -8.33
CA ALA A 11 6.04 3.03 -8.52
C ALA A 11 6.19 4.47 -9.04
N GLU A 12 7.17 5.23 -8.55
CA GLU A 12 7.47 6.59 -9.04
C GLU A 12 7.94 6.59 -10.49
N VAL A 13 8.84 5.68 -10.86
CA VAL A 13 9.31 5.52 -12.25
C VAL A 13 8.14 5.19 -13.18
N LEU A 14 7.28 4.25 -12.77
CA LEU A 14 6.08 3.91 -13.52
C LEU A 14 5.13 5.11 -13.64
N LEU A 15 4.89 5.83 -12.54
CA LEU A 15 4.04 7.00 -12.53
C LEU A 15 4.56 8.08 -13.49
N ALA A 16 5.85 8.41 -13.43
CA ALA A 16 6.47 9.38 -14.34
C ALA A 16 6.32 8.95 -15.81
N TRP A 17 6.51 7.66 -16.08
CA TRP A 17 6.29 7.10 -17.41
C TRP A 17 4.83 7.24 -17.86
N PHE A 18 3.85 6.87 -17.02
CA PHE A 18 2.42 6.98 -17.31
C PHE A 18 2.02 8.44 -17.57
N LYS A 19 2.46 9.37 -16.72
CA LYS A 19 2.20 10.80 -16.89
C LYS A 19 2.68 11.31 -18.24
N LYS A 20 3.94 11.00 -18.59
CA LYS A 20 4.55 11.39 -19.88
C LYS A 20 3.85 10.73 -21.07
N LYS A 21 3.61 9.41 -21.01
CA LYS A 21 3.04 8.63 -22.12
C LYS A 21 1.62 9.05 -22.46
N TYR A 22 0.82 9.39 -21.45
CA TYR A 22 -0.60 9.70 -21.60
C TYR A 22 -0.94 11.19 -21.45
N ALA A 23 0.07 12.05 -21.23
CA ALA A 23 -0.09 13.49 -21.00
C ALA A 23 -1.15 13.81 -19.91
N ARG A 24 -1.05 13.12 -18.76
CA ARG A 24 -1.97 13.29 -17.61
C ARG A 24 -1.21 13.45 -16.32
N GLU A 25 -1.42 14.57 -15.63
CA GLU A 25 -0.74 14.85 -14.37
C GLU A 25 -1.42 14.25 -13.14
N ASN A 26 -2.73 14.05 -13.20
CA ASN A 26 -3.53 13.53 -12.08
C ASN A 26 -3.61 12.01 -12.16
N LEU A 27 -2.47 11.36 -11.97
CA LEU A 27 -2.34 9.92 -11.91
C LEU A 27 -1.66 9.51 -10.61
N ALA A 28 -2.00 8.30 -10.16
CA ALA A 28 -1.36 7.61 -9.06
C ALA A 28 -1.09 6.17 -9.50
N VAL A 29 -0.10 5.55 -8.86
CA VAL A 29 0.28 4.16 -9.09
C VAL A 29 0.32 3.43 -7.76
N VAL A 30 -0.18 2.20 -7.73
CA VAL A 30 -0.01 1.24 -6.65
C VAL A 30 0.52 -0.05 -7.25
N ILE A 31 1.59 -0.58 -6.69
CA ILE A 31 2.13 -1.91 -6.97
C ILE A 31 1.62 -2.83 -5.87
N THR A 32 1.03 -3.94 -6.27
CA THR A 32 0.34 -4.87 -5.36
C THR A 32 1.00 -6.24 -5.37
N ASP A 33 0.87 -6.95 -4.26
CA ASP A 33 1.13 -8.39 -4.17
C ASP A 33 0.04 -9.03 -3.31
N SER A 34 -0.03 -10.36 -3.29
CA SER A 34 -1.01 -11.11 -2.53
C SER A 34 -0.42 -11.60 -1.21
N ARG A 35 -1.20 -11.51 -0.13
CA ARG A 35 -0.79 -12.03 1.18
C ARG A 35 -1.93 -12.73 1.91
N SER A 36 -1.56 -13.69 2.76
CA SER A 36 -2.47 -14.19 3.80
C SER A 36 -2.56 -13.20 4.95
N GLN A 37 -3.73 -13.15 5.59
CA GLN A 37 -3.95 -12.42 6.83
C GLN A 37 -4.07 -13.41 7.99
N PRO A 38 -3.47 -13.14 9.16
CA PRO A 38 -3.62 -14.00 10.33
C PRO A 38 -5.09 -14.27 10.65
N LEU A 39 -5.40 -15.52 11.00
CA LEU A 39 -6.73 -15.96 11.42
C LEU A 39 -7.84 -15.81 10.35
N ARG A 40 -7.46 -15.67 9.07
CA ARG A 40 -8.40 -15.63 7.93
C ARG A 40 -7.94 -16.61 6.85
N GLN A 41 -8.90 -17.32 6.26
CA GLN A 41 -8.64 -18.18 5.10
C GLN A 41 -8.60 -17.34 3.81
N GLY A 42 -7.76 -17.76 2.86
CA GLY A 42 -7.58 -17.09 1.58
C GLY A 42 -6.44 -16.05 1.58
N VAL A 43 -6.26 -15.42 0.43
CA VAL A 43 -5.30 -14.34 0.19
C VAL A 43 -6.05 -13.07 -0.25
N THR A 44 -5.46 -11.93 0.04
CA THR A 44 -5.95 -10.61 -0.38
C THR A 44 -4.78 -9.79 -0.88
N GLY A 45 -5.04 -8.89 -1.82
CA GLY A 45 -4.07 -7.90 -2.27
C GLY A 45 -3.66 -6.91 -1.19
N PHE A 46 -2.38 -6.56 -1.16
CA PHE A 46 -1.84 -5.47 -0.35
C PHE A 46 -0.82 -4.66 -1.17
N ALA A 47 -0.60 -3.42 -0.77
CA ALA A 47 0.32 -2.52 -1.46
C ALA A 47 1.76 -2.82 -1.02
N ILE A 48 2.63 -3.08 -2.01
CA ILE A 48 4.07 -3.18 -1.80
C ILE A 48 4.80 -1.89 -2.18
N GLY A 49 4.20 -1.05 -3.04
CA GLY A 49 4.70 0.28 -3.35
C GLY A 49 3.63 1.20 -3.92
N TRP A 50 3.79 2.52 -3.77
CA TRP A 50 2.80 3.51 -4.23
C TRP A 50 3.46 4.83 -4.63
N ALA A 51 2.78 5.60 -5.51
CA ALA A 51 3.22 6.91 -5.93
C ALA A 51 2.04 7.81 -6.32
N GLY A 52 2.16 9.12 -6.06
CA GLY A 52 1.20 10.14 -6.50
C GLY A 52 0.04 10.42 -5.55
N PHE A 53 0.04 9.83 -4.34
CA PHE A 53 -0.96 10.08 -3.28
C PHE A 53 -0.41 9.68 -1.89
N SER A 54 -1.10 10.09 -0.83
CA SER A 54 -0.78 9.62 0.53
C SER A 54 -1.41 8.24 0.78
N PRO A 55 -0.63 7.25 1.25
CA PRO A 55 -1.15 5.90 1.46
C PRO A 55 -2.12 5.81 2.65
N LEU A 56 -2.12 6.82 3.53
CA LEU A 56 -2.98 6.91 4.70
C LEU A 56 -3.81 8.19 4.67
N HIS A 57 -5.10 8.08 5.02
CA HIS A 57 -5.95 9.23 5.26
C HIS A 57 -6.31 9.31 6.74
N ASP A 58 -5.85 10.36 7.43
CA ASP A 58 -6.13 10.55 8.85
C ASP A 58 -7.49 11.21 9.08
N GLY A 59 -8.46 10.41 9.53
CA GLY A 59 -9.80 10.87 9.87
C GLY A 59 -9.99 11.19 11.36
N ARG A 60 -8.96 11.10 12.20
CA ARG A 60 -9.09 11.14 13.68
C ARG A 60 -9.49 12.50 14.25
N ASN A 61 -9.32 13.56 13.48
CA ASN A 61 -9.72 14.92 13.86
C ASN A 61 -11.12 15.32 13.36
N ARG A 62 -11.88 14.38 12.77
CA ARG A 62 -13.20 14.68 12.20
C ARG A 62 -14.31 14.52 13.23
N LYS A 63 -15.31 15.38 13.11
CA LYS A 63 -16.58 15.24 13.84
C LYS A 63 -17.46 14.22 13.13
N ASP A 64 -18.15 13.40 13.92
CA ASP A 64 -19.16 12.51 13.39
C ASP A 64 -20.43 13.28 12.98
N LEU A 65 -21.44 12.54 12.51
CA LEU A 65 -22.73 13.11 12.09
C LEU A 65 -23.49 13.82 13.24
N LEU A 66 -23.13 13.54 14.49
CA LEU A 66 -23.74 14.13 15.68
C LEU A 66 -22.92 15.32 16.22
N GLY A 67 -21.84 15.69 15.53
CA GLY A 67 -20.98 16.80 15.91
C GLY A 67 -20.01 16.48 17.04
N ALA A 68 -19.97 15.22 17.51
CA ALA A 68 -19.01 14.77 18.50
C ALA A 68 -17.65 14.55 17.83
N PHE A 69 -16.56 14.85 18.54
CA PHE A 69 -15.24 14.41 18.10
C PHE A 69 -15.19 12.90 18.22
N SER A 70 -15.44 12.23 17.10
CA SER A 70 -15.05 10.84 16.98
C SER A 70 -13.53 10.84 16.99
N GLY A 71 -12.90 10.05 17.88
CA GLY A 71 -11.46 9.79 17.79
C GLY A 71 -11.02 9.19 16.44
N GLY A 72 -11.99 8.94 15.53
CA GLY A 72 -11.86 8.59 14.12
C GLY A 72 -10.94 7.40 13.86
N SER A 73 -10.64 7.18 12.59
CA SER A 73 -9.71 6.13 12.17
C SER A 73 -8.79 6.67 11.09
N GLN A 74 -7.61 6.08 11.00
CA GLN A 74 -6.74 6.27 9.86
C GLN A 74 -7.07 5.20 8.82
N VAL A 75 -7.44 5.64 7.61
CA VAL A 75 -7.77 4.73 6.51
C VAL A 75 -6.49 4.39 5.77
N ASN A 76 -6.18 3.09 5.63
CA ASN A 76 -5.11 2.61 4.76
C ASN A 76 -5.60 2.56 3.31
N VAL A 77 -5.44 3.69 2.62
CA VAL A 77 -5.93 3.93 1.25
C VAL A 77 -5.20 3.00 0.27
N ALA A 78 -3.89 2.82 0.44
CA ALA A 78 -3.08 1.99 -0.45
C ALA A 78 -3.52 0.51 -0.42
N ASP A 79 -3.65 -0.09 0.76
CA ASP A 79 -4.11 -1.49 0.87
C ASP A 79 -5.58 -1.65 0.47
N SER A 80 -6.42 -0.63 0.68
CA SER A 80 -7.82 -0.66 0.22
C SER A 80 -7.89 -0.72 -1.32
N ILE A 81 -7.05 0.06 -2.01
CA ILE A 81 -6.93 0.02 -3.47
C ILE A 81 -6.36 -1.34 -3.92
N ALA A 82 -5.34 -1.83 -3.23
CA ALA A 82 -4.70 -3.09 -3.56
C ALA A 82 -5.65 -4.29 -3.46
N ALA A 83 -6.42 -4.37 -2.37
CA ALA A 83 -7.42 -5.42 -2.17
C ALA A 83 -8.47 -5.41 -3.29
N ALA A 84 -8.98 -4.23 -3.66
CA ALA A 84 -9.96 -4.10 -4.74
C ALA A 84 -9.36 -4.45 -6.12
N ALA A 85 -8.11 -4.04 -6.38
CA ALA A 85 -7.43 -4.31 -7.64
C ALA A 85 -7.17 -5.81 -7.81
N VAL A 86 -6.54 -6.46 -6.82
CA VAL A 86 -6.17 -7.88 -6.88
C VAL A 86 -7.40 -8.78 -7.05
N LEU A 87 -8.52 -8.45 -6.40
CA LEU A 87 -9.79 -9.16 -6.61
C LEU A 87 -10.22 -9.20 -8.08
N VAL A 88 -9.97 -8.12 -8.84
CA VAL A 88 -10.31 -8.01 -10.26
C VAL A 88 -9.21 -8.56 -11.17
N MET A 89 -7.95 -8.48 -10.75
CA MET A 89 -6.81 -9.05 -11.48
C MET A 89 -6.88 -10.58 -11.58
N GLY A 90 -7.42 -11.23 -10.54
CA GLY A 90 -7.31 -12.67 -10.35
C GLY A 90 -5.98 -13.07 -9.70
N GLU A 91 -5.89 -14.31 -9.25
CA GLU A 91 -4.74 -14.84 -8.48
C GLU A 91 -3.95 -15.91 -9.26
N ALA A 92 -4.37 -16.23 -10.48
CA ALA A 92 -3.86 -17.34 -11.26
C ALA A 92 -3.55 -16.93 -12.71
N ASN A 93 -4.19 -17.58 -13.68
CA ASN A 93 -3.91 -17.43 -15.10
C ASN A 93 -4.90 -16.50 -15.82
N GLU A 94 -5.60 -15.63 -15.08
CA GLU A 94 -6.52 -14.63 -15.64
C GLU A 94 -5.78 -13.56 -16.48
N GLN A 95 -4.46 -13.46 -16.34
CA GLN A 95 -3.59 -12.61 -17.16
C GLN A 95 -4.01 -11.13 -17.18
N THR A 96 -4.55 -10.63 -16.07
CA THR A 96 -4.97 -9.22 -15.92
C THR A 96 -4.05 -8.49 -14.91
N PRO A 97 -2.80 -8.15 -15.28
CA PRO A 97 -1.82 -7.61 -14.32
C PRO A 97 -1.98 -6.11 -14.01
N ILE A 98 -2.91 -5.41 -14.67
CA ILE A 98 -3.12 -3.96 -14.53
C ILE A 98 -4.61 -3.68 -14.42
N VAL A 99 -5.00 -2.96 -13.37
CA VAL A 99 -6.36 -2.48 -13.15
C VAL A 99 -6.35 -0.95 -13.10
N ARG A 100 -7.32 -0.32 -13.78
CA ARG A 100 -7.51 1.13 -13.75
C ARG A 100 -8.70 1.49 -12.89
N LEU A 101 -8.44 2.09 -11.73
CA LEU A 101 -9.48 2.64 -10.86
C LEU A 101 -9.76 4.11 -11.20
N ARG A 102 -11.00 4.56 -11.00
CA ARG A 102 -11.44 5.95 -11.17
C ARG A 102 -12.39 6.34 -10.05
N GLY A 103 -12.40 7.63 -9.68
CA GLY A 103 -13.24 8.13 -8.59
C GLY A 103 -12.82 7.62 -7.21
N VAL A 104 -11.54 7.30 -7.03
CA VAL A 104 -11.02 6.77 -5.78
C VAL A 104 -10.92 7.91 -4.75
N PRO A 105 -11.58 7.80 -3.58
CA PRO A 105 -11.45 8.79 -2.52
C PRO A 105 -10.00 8.96 -2.06
N TYR A 106 -9.64 10.16 -1.59
CA TYR A 106 -8.34 10.49 -0.98
C TYR A 106 -7.10 10.47 -1.90
N VAL A 107 -7.22 10.00 -3.14
CA VAL A 107 -6.11 9.90 -4.10
C VAL A 107 -5.84 11.22 -4.85
N THR A 108 -6.84 12.10 -4.97
CA THR A 108 -6.78 13.29 -5.85
C THR A 108 -7.19 14.59 -5.19
N ASP A 109 -6.93 14.76 -3.89
CA ASP A 109 -7.14 16.07 -3.26
C ASP A 109 -5.89 16.96 -3.41
N PRO A 110 -5.93 18.02 -4.23
CA PRO A 110 -4.81 18.97 -4.36
C PRO A 110 -4.46 19.68 -3.04
N HIS A 111 -5.34 19.69 -2.04
CA HIS A 111 -5.02 20.17 -0.69
C HIS A 111 -4.22 19.15 0.14
N LEU A 112 -4.31 17.84 -0.18
CA LEU A 112 -3.49 16.79 0.46
C LEU A 112 -2.16 16.57 -0.27
N ALA A 113 -2.08 16.88 -1.56
CA ALA A 113 -0.84 16.83 -2.35
C ALA A 113 0.19 17.89 -1.94
N GLN A 114 -0.19 18.89 -1.13
CA GLN A 114 0.66 20.03 -0.77
C GLN A 114 1.51 19.86 0.49
N SER A 115 1.35 18.79 1.30
CA SER A 115 2.36 18.51 2.32
C SER A 115 3.60 17.90 1.64
N LYS A 116 4.50 18.78 1.19
CA LYS A 116 5.78 18.51 0.52
C LYS A 116 6.79 17.65 1.32
N ASN A 117 6.33 16.92 2.32
CA ASN A 117 7.10 16.04 3.21
C ASN A 117 6.54 14.61 3.23
N PHE A 118 5.99 14.09 2.13
CA PHE A 118 5.82 12.62 1.98
C PHE A 118 7.17 11.96 1.66
N ALA A 119 8.11 12.20 2.55
CA ALA A 119 9.29 11.40 2.75
C ALA A 119 8.86 10.26 3.69
N ARG A 120 9.14 8.99 3.50
CA ARG A 120 10.19 8.27 2.75
C ARG A 120 9.97 6.80 3.08
N ASP A 121 9.88 5.91 2.08
CA ASP A 121 10.01 4.44 2.18
C ASP A 121 9.17 3.63 3.21
N ASN A 122 8.44 4.22 4.17
CA ASN A 122 7.89 3.52 5.34
C ASN A 122 6.55 4.07 5.91
N ASP A 123 5.76 4.82 5.15
CA ASP A 123 4.52 5.45 5.69
C ASP A 123 3.48 4.45 6.24
N LEU A 124 3.47 3.22 5.72
CA LEU A 124 2.63 2.13 6.25
C LEU A 124 3.36 1.25 7.29
N GLY A 125 4.67 1.37 7.39
CA GLY A 125 5.50 0.55 8.27
C GLY A 125 5.38 1.01 9.72
N VAL A 126 5.11 0.07 10.62
CA VAL A 126 5.21 0.30 12.06
C VAL A 126 6.52 -0.30 12.54
N ASP A 127 7.32 0.50 13.25
CA ASP A 127 8.54 0.03 13.89
C ASP A 127 8.21 -1.12 14.86
N MET A 128 9.01 -2.18 14.87
CA MET A 128 8.85 -3.32 15.77
C MET A 128 8.91 -2.90 17.25
N GLU A 129 9.47 -1.75 17.63
CA GLU A 129 9.36 -1.26 19.02
C GLU A 129 7.99 -0.63 19.34
N LYS A 130 7.23 -0.23 18.32
CA LYS A 130 5.92 0.42 18.44
C LYS A 130 4.76 -0.48 18.05
N ASP A 131 5.02 -1.60 17.38
CA ASP A 131 4.02 -2.53 16.92
C ASP A 131 3.43 -3.34 18.09
N ILE A 132 2.10 -3.32 18.22
CA ILE A 132 1.37 -4.02 19.29
C ILE A 132 1.55 -5.54 19.23
N PHE A 133 1.89 -6.09 18.06
CA PHE A 133 2.15 -7.50 17.85
C PHE A 133 3.62 -7.87 18.07
N ALA A 134 4.50 -6.90 18.29
CA ALA A 134 5.93 -7.15 18.46
C ALA A 134 6.26 -8.14 19.59
N PRO A 135 5.62 -8.12 20.77
CA PRO A 135 5.90 -9.12 21.81
C PRO A 135 5.62 -10.54 21.33
N PHE A 136 4.53 -10.75 20.59
CA PHE A 136 4.19 -12.04 20.00
C PHE A 136 5.23 -12.44 18.94
N LEU A 137 5.55 -11.54 18.01
CA LEU A 137 6.53 -11.82 16.96
C LEU A 137 7.91 -12.10 17.55
N ARG A 138 8.38 -11.36 18.55
CA ARG A 138 9.69 -11.58 19.20
C ARG A 138 9.77 -12.85 20.04
N SER A 139 8.64 -13.31 20.57
CA SER A 139 8.60 -14.50 21.42
C SER A 139 8.87 -15.81 20.65
N VAL A 140 8.73 -15.78 19.33
CA VAL A 140 8.95 -16.95 18.47
C VAL A 140 10.43 -17.03 18.10
N PRO A 141 11.10 -18.19 18.31
CA PRO A 141 12.46 -18.41 17.82
C PRO A 141 12.45 -18.57 16.30
N TRP A 142 12.39 -17.45 15.58
CA TRP A 142 12.43 -17.44 14.13
C TRP A 142 13.69 -18.15 13.64
N LYS A 143 13.51 -19.14 12.78
CA LYS A 143 14.60 -19.73 12.04
C LYS A 143 14.78 -18.93 10.76
N GLU A 144 16.01 -18.57 10.43
CA GLU A 144 16.31 -18.06 9.09
C GLU A 144 15.73 -19.03 8.06
N GLY A 145 14.92 -18.50 7.14
CA GLY A 145 14.41 -19.26 6.01
C GLY A 145 15.55 -19.74 5.11
N TRP A 146 15.19 -20.55 4.11
CA TRP A 146 16.13 -21.21 3.19
C TRP A 146 17.25 -20.28 2.70
N LYS A 147 18.49 -20.51 3.15
CA LYS A 147 19.67 -19.84 2.59
C LYS A 147 19.84 -20.28 1.14
N LYS A 148 19.65 -19.38 0.18
CA LYS A 148 20.01 -19.65 -1.22
C LYS A 148 21.47 -20.11 -1.26
N LYS A 149 21.71 -21.35 -1.72
CA LYS A 149 23.03 -21.71 -2.26
C LYS A 149 23.30 -20.69 -3.37
N ARG A 150 24.32 -19.84 -3.21
CA ARG A 150 24.85 -19.02 -4.32
C ARG A 150 25.23 -20.02 -5.41
N VAL A 151 24.40 -20.15 -6.43
CA VAL A 151 24.83 -20.79 -7.68
C VAL A 151 25.86 -19.83 -8.26
N ARG A 152 27.09 -20.31 -8.36
CA ARG A 152 28.23 -19.58 -8.92
C ARG A 152 28.02 -19.31 -10.40
#